data_AF-B3NH57-F1
#
_entry.id   AF-B3NH57-F1
#
_cell.length_a   1.000
_cell.length_b   1.000
_cell.length_c   1.000
_cell.angle_alpha   90.00
_cell.angle_beta   90.00
_cell.angle_gamma   90.00
#
_symmetry.space_group_name_H-M   'P 1'
#
loop_
_entity.id
_entity.type
_entity.pdbx_description
1 polymer ?
#
loop_
_entity_poly.entity_id
_entity_poly.type
_entity_poly.pdbx_seq_one_letter_code
_entity_poly.pdbx_strand_id
1 'polypeptide(L)'
;MLMEEDIPDIPDIPDIPDIPDIPDIPDIPDIPDEVFNYLEEQRARERELIIEKKVLKERIKKVQDILKLLEGRANGLPCTVASGNIYQQCTVQQVRDNLTANLAISMELFVTAHRKILGIQRELNQDYAGICASTIRPDMPN
;
A
#
# COMPACT_ATOMS: atom_id res chain seq x y z
N MET A 1 34.74 -28.60 64.08
CA MET A 1 33.28 -28.64 63.95
C MET A 1 32.88 -27.42 63.15
N LEU A 2 32.26 -27.65 61.99
CA LEU A 2 31.93 -26.64 60.98
C LEU A 2 30.89 -25.66 61.55
N MET A 3 31.08 -24.36 61.36
CA MET A 3 30.00 -23.38 61.56
C MET A 3 29.38 -23.14 60.19
N GLU A 4 28.11 -23.52 60.06
CA GLU A 4 27.29 -23.41 58.85
C GLU A 4 27.15 -21.94 58.44
N GLU A 5 27.28 -21.68 57.12
CA GLU A 5 26.99 -20.39 56.52
C GLU A 5 25.47 -20.12 56.58
N ASP A 6 25.10 -18.97 57.15
CA ASP A 6 23.71 -18.50 57.21
C ASP A 6 23.35 -17.88 55.85
N ILE A 7 22.53 -18.59 55.07
CA ILE A 7 22.07 -18.13 53.75
C ILE A 7 20.89 -17.17 53.99
N PRO A 8 20.91 -15.94 53.45
CA PRO A 8 19.80 -15.02 53.62
C PRO A 8 18.53 -15.53 52.93
N ASP A 9 17.42 -15.54 53.67
CA ASP A 9 16.10 -15.89 53.15
C ASP A 9 15.73 -15.01 51.94
N ILE A 10 15.34 -15.67 50.86
CA ILE A 10 14.89 -15.01 49.63
C ILE A 10 13.50 -14.40 49.90
N PRO A 11 13.27 -13.12 49.58
CA PRO A 11 11.94 -12.52 49.74
C PRO A 11 10.93 -13.19 48.80
N ASP A 12 9.75 -13.50 49.34
CA ASP A 12 8.62 -14.04 48.57
C ASP A 12 8.25 -13.11 47.42
N ILE A 13 8.01 -13.69 46.25
CA ILE A 13 7.61 -12.97 45.05
C ILE A 13 6.15 -12.53 45.25
N PRO A 14 5.82 -11.24 45.03
CA PRO A 14 4.44 -10.77 45.12
C PRO A 14 3.55 -11.43 44.06
N ASP A 15 2.35 -11.82 44.46
CA ASP A 15 1.34 -12.39 43.57
C ASP A 15 1.01 -11.44 42.41
N ILE A 16 0.88 -12.01 41.22
CA ILE A 16 0.50 -11.25 40.02
C ILE A 16 -0.99 -10.90 40.13
N PRO A 17 -1.38 -9.62 39.96
CA PRO A 17 -2.78 -9.24 39.96
C PRO A 17 -3.54 -9.88 38.79
N ASP A 18 -4.77 -10.30 39.06
CA ASP A 18 -5.66 -10.88 38.05
C ASP A 18 -5.91 -9.90 36.90
N ILE A 19 -5.90 -10.44 35.68
CA ILE A 19 -6.20 -9.66 34.46
C ILE A 19 -7.72 -9.42 34.43
N PRO A 20 -8.19 -8.17 34.24
CA PRO A 20 -9.61 -7.90 34.09
C PRO A 20 -10.19 -8.59 32.84
N ASP A 21 -11.42 -9.08 32.94
CA ASP A 21 -12.14 -9.65 31.80
C ASP A 21 -12.29 -8.64 30.66
N ILE A 22 -12.09 -9.13 29.44
CA ILE A 22 -12.30 -8.33 28.22
C ILE A 22 -13.81 -8.13 28.05
N PRO A 23 -14.29 -6.88 27.91
CA PRO A 23 -15.71 -6.63 27.66
C PRO A 23 -16.16 -7.26 26.33
N ASP A 24 -17.38 -7.77 26.30
CA ASP A 24 -17.98 -8.37 25.10
C ASP A 24 -17.96 -7.39 23.92
N ILE A 25 -17.57 -7.90 22.75
CA ILE A 25 -17.61 -7.14 21.50
C ILE A 25 -19.09 -6.94 21.15
N PRO A 26 -19.55 -5.70 20.88
CA PRO A 26 -20.94 -5.46 20.48
C PRO A 26 -21.27 -6.24 19.21
N ASP A 27 -22.50 -6.76 19.13
CA ASP A 27 -22.99 -7.48 17.96
C ASP A 27 -22.82 -6.66 16.69
N ILE A 28 -22.20 -7.26 15.67
CA ILE A 28 -22.05 -6.63 14.35
C ILE A 28 -23.44 -6.58 13.73
N PRO A 29 -23.91 -5.41 13.24
CA PRO A 29 -25.19 -5.32 12.55
C PRO A 29 -25.22 -6.28 11.35
N ASP A 30 -26.36 -6.90 11.10
CA ASP A 30 -26.54 -7.85 10.00
C ASP A 30 -26.39 -7.10 8.66
N ILE A 31 -25.25 -7.27 7.98
CA ILE A 31 -24.93 -6.56 6.73
C ILE A 31 -25.50 -7.37 5.57
N PRO A 32 -26.27 -6.76 4.64
CA PRO A 32 -26.77 -7.46 3.47
C PRO A 32 -25.64 -8.05 2.62
N ASP A 33 -25.83 -9.26 2.08
CA ASP A 33 -24.84 -9.94 1.21
C ASP A 33 -24.39 -9.08 0.02
N GLU A 34 -25.29 -8.27 -0.54
CA GLU A 34 -24.98 -7.31 -1.61
C GLU A 34 -23.92 -6.29 -1.19
N VAL A 35 -23.98 -5.80 0.05
CA VAL A 35 -23.01 -4.87 0.62
C VAL A 35 -21.68 -5.57 0.86
N PHE A 36 -21.70 -6.79 1.39
CA PHE A 36 -20.48 -7.59 1.58
C PHE A 36 -19.74 -7.82 0.26
N ASN A 37 -20.45 -8.25 -0.79
CA ASN A 37 -19.88 -8.47 -2.12
C ASN A 37 -19.27 -7.19 -2.70
N TYR A 38 -19.99 -6.06 -2.59
CA TYR A 38 -19.50 -4.75 -3.02
C TYR A 38 -18.19 -4.36 -2.33
N LEU A 39 -18.11 -4.52 -1.01
CA LEU A 39 -16.92 -4.16 -0.23
C LEU A 39 -15.72 -5.03 -0.61
N GLU A 40 -15.91 -6.34 -0.80
CA GLU A 40 -14.85 -7.24 -1.24
C GLU A 40 -14.37 -6.92 -2.66
N GLU A 41 -15.28 -6.56 -3.58
CA GLU A 41 -14.91 -6.08 -4.91
C GLU A 41 -14.12 -4.76 -4.87
N GLN A 42 -14.51 -3.81 -4.02
CA GLN A 42 -13.77 -2.56 -3.85
C GLN A 42 -12.36 -2.80 -3.29
N ARG A 43 -12.24 -3.66 -2.28
CA ARG A 43 -10.93 -4.05 -1.74
C ARG A 43 -10.08 -4.78 -2.77
N ALA A 44 -10.67 -5.63 -3.61
CA ALA A 44 -9.96 -6.30 -4.70
C ALA A 44 -9.42 -5.29 -5.71
N ARG A 45 -10.25 -4.32 -6.14
CA ARG A 45 -9.85 -3.21 -7.02
C ARG A 45 -8.75 -2.35 -6.41
N GLU A 46 -8.84 -2.03 -5.12
CA GLU A 46 -7.79 -1.29 -4.42
C GLU A 46 -6.45 -2.03 -4.46
N ARG A 47 -6.45 -3.34 -4.16
CA ARG A 47 -5.24 -4.18 -4.20
C ARG A 47 -4.62 -4.21 -5.59
N GLU A 48 -5.43 -4.37 -6.63
CA GLU A 48 -4.96 -4.37 -8.01
C GLU A 48 -4.30 -3.04 -8.39
N LEU A 49 -4.95 -1.92 -8.06
CA LEU A 49 -4.40 -0.58 -8.32
C LEU A 49 -3.11 -0.31 -7.53
N ILE A 50 -2.99 -0.83 -6.30
CA ILE A 50 -1.75 -0.73 -5.51
C ILE A 50 -0.61 -1.47 -6.21
N ILE A 51 -0.87 -2.67 -6.73
CA ILE A 51 0.11 -3.45 -7.49
C ILE A 51 0.49 -2.70 -8.77
N GLU A 52 -0.49 -2.21 -9.54
CA GLU A 52 -0.27 -1.43 -10.75
C GLU A 52 0.59 -0.18 -10.46
N LYS A 53 0.23 0.59 -9.44
CA LYS A 53 0.98 1.78 -8.99
C LYS A 53 2.43 1.43 -8.63
N LYS A 54 2.68 0.29 -7.98
CA LYS A 54 4.03 -0.18 -7.64
C LYS A 54 4.82 -0.53 -8.89
N VAL A 55 4.23 -1.24 -9.85
CA VAL A 55 4.87 -1.57 -11.14
C VAL A 55 5.22 -0.30 -11.92
N LEU A 56 4.31 0.68 -11.97
CA LEU A 56 4.54 1.97 -12.62
C LEU A 56 5.67 2.75 -11.95
N LYS A 57 5.76 2.73 -10.61
CA LYS A 57 6.86 3.37 -9.87
C LYS A 57 8.22 2.77 -10.25
N GLU A 58 8.31 1.45 -10.32
CA GLU A 58 9.55 0.78 -10.73
C GLU A 58 9.89 1.08 -12.20
N ARG A 59 8.89 1.15 -13.09
CA ARG A 59 9.09 1.55 -14.49
C ARG A 59 9.62 2.99 -14.61
N ILE A 60 9.01 3.93 -13.89
CA ILE A 60 9.45 5.34 -13.85
C ILE A 60 10.90 5.42 -13.38
N LYS A 61 11.25 4.73 -12.29
CA LYS A 61 12.62 4.70 -11.76
C LYS A 61 13.62 4.16 -12.77
N LYS A 62 13.31 3.02 -13.42
CA LYS A 62 14.18 2.44 -14.46
C LYS A 62 14.42 3.40 -15.62
N VAL A 63 13.38 4.07 -16.11
CA VAL A 63 13.49 5.05 -17.19
C VAL A 63 14.35 6.24 -16.76
N GLN A 64 14.16 6.75 -15.54
CA GLN A 64 14.99 7.83 -14.98
C GLN A 64 16.45 7.41 -14.84
N ASP A 65 16.72 6.19 -14.38
CA ASP A 65 18.10 5.68 -14.26
C ASP A 65 18.77 5.54 -15.62
N ILE A 66 18.04 5.10 -16.67
CA ILE A 66 18.58 5.08 -18.04
C ILE A 66 18.86 6.50 -18.55
N LEU A 67 17.96 7.46 -18.32
CA LEU A 67 18.17 8.86 -18.71
C LEU A 67 19.44 9.44 -18.08
N LYS A 68 19.72 9.14 -16.80
CA LYS A 68 20.96 9.53 -16.13
C LYS A 68 22.21 8.98 -16.81
N LEU A 69 22.18 7.72 -17.30
CA LEU A 69 23.30 7.13 -18.03
C LEU A 69 23.59 7.82 -19.39
N LEU A 70 22.61 8.55 -19.91
CA LEU A 70 22.72 9.32 -21.14
C LEU A 70 23.12 10.79 -20.91
N GLU A 71 23.22 11.24 -19.66
CA GLU A 71 23.67 12.61 -19.34
C GLU A 71 25.09 12.85 -19.89
N GLY A 72 25.33 14.06 -20.42
CA GLY A 72 26.62 14.45 -21.00
C GLY A 72 26.97 13.80 -22.35
N ARG A 73 26.19 12.83 -22.85
CA ARG A 73 26.43 12.23 -24.17
C ARG A 73 25.96 13.16 -25.30
N ALA A 74 26.70 13.21 -26.41
CA ALA A 74 26.29 13.99 -27.58
C ALA A 74 25.03 13.39 -28.26
N ASN A 75 24.10 14.24 -28.69
CA ASN A 75 22.82 13.84 -29.29
C ASN A 75 22.99 12.96 -30.54
N GLY A 76 23.98 13.27 -31.37
CA GLY A 76 24.25 12.55 -32.62
C GLY A 76 25.06 11.25 -32.46
N LEU A 77 25.47 10.90 -31.24
CA LEU A 77 26.25 9.68 -31.02
C LEU A 77 25.40 8.44 -31.35
N PRO A 78 25.90 7.49 -32.16
CA PRO A 78 25.18 6.24 -32.41
C PRO A 78 25.17 5.35 -31.17
N CYS A 79 24.07 4.63 -30.98
CA CYS A 79 23.89 3.66 -29.91
C CYS A 79 22.98 2.50 -30.35
N THR A 80 23.15 1.35 -29.70
CA THR A 80 22.29 0.18 -29.90
C THR A 80 21.29 0.08 -28.76
N VAL A 81 20.00 -0.03 -29.07
CA VAL A 81 18.97 -0.41 -28.12
C VAL A 81 18.57 -1.87 -28.30
N ALA A 82 18.23 -2.54 -27.20
CA ALA A 82 17.77 -3.91 -27.19
C ALA A 82 16.39 -4.02 -26.52
N SER A 83 15.51 -4.82 -27.10
CA SER A 83 14.21 -5.18 -26.53
C SER A 83 13.97 -6.68 -26.74
N GLY A 84 14.22 -7.47 -25.69
CA GLY A 84 14.30 -8.93 -25.82
C GLY A 84 15.45 -9.33 -26.75
N ASN A 85 15.13 -10.08 -27.81
CA ASN A 85 16.11 -10.52 -28.82
C ASN A 85 16.24 -9.55 -30.01
N ILE A 86 15.57 -8.40 -29.97
CA ILE A 86 15.59 -7.40 -31.05
C ILE A 86 16.63 -6.34 -30.72
N TYR A 87 17.52 -6.06 -31.66
CA TYR A 87 18.56 -5.03 -31.57
C TYR A 87 18.35 -3.99 -32.67
N GLN A 88 18.47 -2.71 -32.33
CA GLN A 88 18.30 -1.62 -33.28
C GLN A 88 19.36 -0.53 -33.07
N GLN A 89 20.01 -0.11 -34.17
CA GLN A 89 20.89 1.06 -34.20
C GLN A 89 20.05 2.34 -34.25
N CYS A 90 20.40 3.31 -33.42
CA CYS A 90 19.73 4.62 -33.33
C CYS A 90 20.71 5.67 -32.78
N THR A 91 20.26 6.92 -32.59
CA THR A 91 21.06 7.96 -31.94
C THR A 91 20.68 8.14 -30.48
N VAL A 92 21.59 8.67 -29.67
CA VAL A 92 21.31 9.02 -28.27
C VAL A 92 20.10 9.95 -28.15
N GLN A 93 19.91 10.88 -29.11
CA GLN A 93 18.73 11.75 -29.14
C GLN A 93 17.42 10.94 -29.25
N GLN A 94 17.36 10.01 -30.20
CA GLN A 94 16.17 9.17 -30.39
C GLN A 94 15.87 8.35 -29.13
N VAL A 95 16.90 7.85 -28.45
CA VAL A 95 16.72 7.14 -27.18
C VAL A 95 16.14 8.05 -26.10
N ARG A 96 16.65 9.28 -25.96
CA ARG A 96 16.12 10.24 -24.98
C ARG A 96 14.67 10.62 -25.25
N ASP A 97 14.32 10.88 -26.50
CA ASP A 97 12.95 11.26 -26.89
C ASP A 97 11.97 10.13 -26.54
N ASN A 98 12.32 8.88 -26.87
CA ASN A 98 11.53 7.70 -26.53
C ASN A 98 11.41 7.49 -25.02
N LEU A 99 12.51 7.60 -24.27
CA LEU A 99 12.50 7.47 -22.81
C LEU A 99 11.66 8.58 -22.16
N THR A 100 11.75 9.81 -22.65
CA THR A 100 10.97 10.95 -22.12
C THR A 100 9.48 10.77 -22.38
N ALA A 101 9.10 10.32 -23.59
CA ALA A 101 7.71 9.98 -23.89
C ALA A 101 7.20 8.83 -22.99
N ASN A 102 8.01 7.78 -22.79
CA ASN A 102 7.67 6.66 -21.91
C ASN A 102 7.51 7.11 -20.46
N LEU A 103 8.40 7.99 -19.99
CA LEU A 103 8.35 8.57 -18.66
C LEU A 103 7.06 9.37 -18.45
N ALA A 104 6.69 10.23 -19.40
CA ALA A 104 5.48 11.03 -19.35
C ALA A 104 4.22 10.16 -19.22
N ILE A 105 4.07 9.16 -20.10
CA ILE A 105 2.95 8.21 -20.06
C ILE A 105 2.92 7.45 -18.72
N SER A 106 4.08 6.96 -18.27
CA SER A 106 4.17 6.19 -17.03
C SER A 106 3.80 7.04 -15.81
N MET A 107 4.20 8.31 -15.78
CA MET A 107 3.85 9.26 -14.71
C MET A 107 2.36 9.57 -14.70
N GLU A 108 1.74 9.78 -15.87
CA GLU A 108 0.30 10.00 -15.98
C GLU A 108 -0.51 8.82 -15.44
N LEU A 109 -0.13 7.59 -15.84
CA LEU A 109 -0.74 6.37 -15.34
C LEU A 109 -0.54 6.21 -13.82
N PHE A 110 0.65 6.51 -13.31
CA PHE A 110 0.95 6.43 -11.88
C PHE A 110 0.07 7.38 -11.06
N VAL A 111 -0.09 8.62 -11.52
CA VAL A 111 -0.96 9.61 -10.88
C VAL A 111 -2.41 9.18 -10.96
N THR A 112 -2.84 8.62 -12.10
CA THR A 112 -4.21 8.11 -12.28
C THR A 112 -4.52 6.96 -11.34
N ALA A 113 -3.64 5.96 -11.27
CA ALA A 113 -3.75 4.85 -10.32
C ALA A 113 -3.81 5.36 -8.88
N HIS A 114 -2.96 6.33 -8.52
CA HIS A 114 -2.98 6.93 -7.20
C HIS A 114 -4.31 7.63 -6.86
N ARG A 115 -4.87 8.41 -7.79
CA ARG A 115 -6.16 9.07 -7.60
C ARG A 115 -7.30 8.06 -7.42
N LYS A 116 -7.30 6.98 -8.22
CA LYS A 116 -8.31 5.91 -8.09
C LYS A 116 -8.28 5.25 -6.72
N ILE A 117 -7.08 4.92 -6.22
CA ILE A 117 -6.91 4.36 -4.86
C ILE A 117 -7.50 5.30 -3.80
N LEU A 118 -7.17 6.60 -3.87
CA LEU A 118 -7.72 7.59 -2.92
C LEU A 118 -9.25 7.74 -3.04
N GLY A 119 -9.79 7.56 -4.24
CA GLY A 119 -11.24 7.52 -4.49
C GLY A 119 -11.89 6.36 -3.75
N ILE A 120 -11.40 5.13 -3.97
CA ILE A 120 -11.91 3.92 -3.30
C ILE A 120 -11.83 4.04 -1.78
N GLN A 121 -10.69 4.52 -1.24
CA GLN A 121 -10.52 4.71 0.20
C GLN A 121 -11.52 5.72 0.79
N ARG A 122 -11.85 6.77 0.03
CA ARG A 122 -12.84 7.76 0.46
C ARG A 122 -14.25 7.17 0.43
N GLU A 123 -14.60 6.45 -0.63
CA GLU A 123 -15.91 5.77 -0.76
C GLU A 123 -16.11 4.78 0.40
N LEU A 124 -15.14 3.90 0.65
CA LEU A 124 -15.21 2.94 1.76
C LEU A 124 -15.38 3.61 3.12
N ASN A 125 -14.69 4.72 3.37
CA ASN A 125 -14.82 5.47 4.62
C ASN A 125 -16.19 6.17 4.74
N GLN A 126 -16.74 6.68 3.64
CA GLN A 126 -18.06 7.30 3.61
C GLN A 126 -19.16 6.27 3.86
N ASP A 127 -19.06 5.10 3.24
CA ASP A 127 -20.01 4.00 3.42
C ASP A 127 -20.00 3.52 4.87
N TYR A 128 -18.82 3.37 5.48
CA TYR A 128 -18.70 3.03 6.91
C TYR A 128 -19.35 4.09 7.82
N ALA A 129 -19.09 5.37 7.57
CA ALA A 129 -19.71 6.46 8.33
C ALA A 129 -21.25 6.49 8.17
N GLY A 130 -21.75 6.18 6.96
CA GLY A 130 -23.17 6.07 6.68
C GLY A 130 -23.83 4.92 7.44
N ILE A 131 -23.20 3.75 7.47
CA ILE A 131 -23.67 2.58 8.22
C ILE A 131 -23.68 2.89 9.73
N CYS A 132 -22.62 3.47 10.29
CA CYS A 132 -22.60 3.84 11.70
C CYS A 132 -23.70 4.87 12.06
N ALA A 133 -23.98 5.83 11.18
CA ALA A 133 -25.01 6.84 11.42
C ALA A 133 -26.45 6.28 11.38
N SER A 134 -26.70 5.22 10.60
CA SER A 134 -28.02 4.56 10.55
C SER A 134 -28.27 3.64 11.74
N THR A 135 -27.23 3.02 12.31
CA THR A 135 -27.35 2.16 13.51
C THR A 135 -27.59 2.95 14.82
N ILE A 136 -27.20 4.24 14.89
CA ILE A 136 -27.31 5.07 16.11
C ILE A 136 -28.70 5.74 16.27
N ARG A 137 -29.68 5.47 15.40
CA ARG A 137 -31.08 5.84 15.65
C ARG A 137 -31.89 4.62 16.11
N PRO A 138 -31.78 4.17 17.38
CA PRO A 138 -32.82 3.33 17.93
C PRO A 138 -34.09 4.17 18.03
N ASP A 139 -35.20 3.62 17.55
CA ASP A 139 -36.55 4.15 17.71
C ASP A 139 -36.73 4.79 19.09
N MET A 140 -37.03 6.10 19.14
CA MET A 140 -37.70 6.67 20.30
C MET A 140 -39.19 6.37 20.12
N PRO A 141 -39.81 5.50 20.93
CA PRO A 141 -41.25 5.35 20.92
C PRO A 141 -41.89 6.64 21.44
N ASN A 142 -42.91 7.08 20.70
CA ASN A 142 -43.80 8.22 21.02
C ASN A 142 -44.67 7.94 22.25
#